data_AF-A0A832ZI85-F1
#
_entry.id   AF-A0A832ZI85-F1
#
_cell.length_a   1.000
_cell.length_b   1.000
_cell.length_c   1.000
_cell.angle_alpha   90.00
_cell.angle_beta   90.00
_cell.angle_gamma   90.00
#
_symmetry.space_group_name_H-M   'P 1'
#
loop_
_entity.id
_entity.type
_entity.pdbx_description
1 polymer ?
#
loop_
_entity_poly.entity_id
_entity_poly.type
_entity_poly.pdbx_seq_one_letter_code
_entity_poly.pdbx_strand_id
1 'polypeptide(L)'
;GDNNSTNNSYINNTNSTINQTTNDTQLNNTNSTISFITAAVFDNSTNNSIISIDTSNNITVDSIVLFTSYNNTNFTEASSLANVSLPTTITVPVNMSYSELYYYLELLYNNTTYRVPENGSEFINISA
;
A
#
# COMPACT_ATOMS: atom_id res chain seq x y z
N GLY A 1 59.40 -10.14 2.28
CA GLY A 1 59.39 -10.74 0.94
C GLY A 1 58.52 -11.96 1.01
N ASP A 2 57.63 -12.07 0.03
CA ASP A 2 57.06 -13.30 -0.53
C ASP A 2 55.86 -13.96 0.18
N ASN A 3 54.71 -13.47 -0.25
CA ASN A 3 53.50 -14.16 -0.71
C ASN A 3 53.62 -15.69 -0.93
N ASN A 4 52.68 -16.48 -0.39
CA ASN A 4 52.14 -17.64 -1.10
C ASN A 4 50.72 -18.00 -0.62
N SER A 5 49.75 -17.74 -1.50
CA SER A 5 48.43 -18.41 -1.53
C SER A 5 48.66 -19.92 -1.70
N THR A 6 47.90 -20.87 -1.17
CA THR A 6 46.47 -21.16 -1.38
C THR A 6 46.20 -22.46 -0.59
N ASN A 7 45.01 -22.69 -0.06
CA ASN A 7 44.24 -23.90 -0.37
C ASN A 7 42.91 -23.94 0.40
N ASN A 8 41.83 -24.04 -0.38
CA ASN A 8 40.54 -24.53 0.07
C ASN A 8 40.70 -25.90 0.74
N SER A 9 40.03 -26.10 1.87
CA SER A 9 39.61 -27.42 2.30
C SER A 9 38.25 -27.31 2.99
N TYR A 10 37.22 -27.81 2.32
CA TYR A 10 35.93 -28.08 2.92
C TYR A 10 36.00 -29.43 3.61
N ILE A 11 35.87 -29.49 4.95
CA ILE A 11 35.30 -30.66 5.64
C ILE A 11 34.43 -30.23 6.83
N ASN A 12 33.26 -30.85 6.83
CA ASN A 12 32.12 -30.80 7.74
C ASN A 12 32.40 -31.18 9.20
N ASN A 13 31.60 -30.53 10.06
CA ASN A 13 30.86 -31.06 11.21
C ASN A 13 31.63 -31.68 12.40
N THR A 14 31.66 -30.96 13.53
CA THR A 14 31.34 -31.56 14.84
C THR A 14 30.89 -30.47 15.81
N ASN A 15 29.73 -30.67 16.42
CA ASN A 15 29.18 -29.86 17.51
C ASN A 15 30.23 -29.65 18.62
N SER A 16 30.53 -28.38 18.93
CA SER A 16 31.10 -27.99 20.21
C SER A 16 30.61 -26.61 20.63
N THR A 17 30.12 -26.56 21.86
CA THR A 17 29.45 -25.48 22.58
C THR A 17 30.24 -24.17 22.62
N ILE A 18 29.62 -23.05 22.26
CA ILE A 18 30.05 -21.72 22.74
C ILE A 18 28.82 -20.89 23.10
N ASN A 19 28.56 -20.76 24.41
CA ASN A 19 27.74 -19.70 24.98
C ASN A 19 28.43 -18.36 24.69
N GLN A 20 28.22 -17.80 23.51
CA GLN A 20 28.48 -16.40 23.24
C GLN A 20 27.18 -15.65 23.48
N THR A 21 27.09 -14.95 24.61
CA THR A 21 26.16 -13.85 24.76
C THR A 21 26.63 -12.76 23.80
N THR A 22 26.14 -12.79 22.56
CA THR A 22 26.18 -11.63 21.69
C THR A 22 25.24 -10.61 22.33
N ASN A 23 25.81 -9.55 22.89
CA ASN A 23 25.11 -8.28 23.02
C ASN A 23 24.90 -7.73 21.61
N ASP A 24 24.07 -8.40 20.82
CA ASP A 24 23.45 -7.78 19.66
C ASP A 24 22.44 -6.81 20.23
N THR A 25 22.78 -5.53 20.18
CA THR A 25 21.80 -4.45 20.11
C THR A 25 20.68 -4.91 19.21
N GLN A 26 19.54 -5.23 19.81
CA GLN A 26 18.30 -5.53 19.14
C GLN A 26 17.90 -4.29 18.36
N LEU A 27 18.38 -4.18 17.12
CA LEU A 27 17.82 -3.28 16.15
C LEU A 27 16.42 -3.83 15.88
N ASN A 28 15.43 -3.31 16.61
CA ASN A 28 14.01 -3.48 16.32
C ASN A 28 13.72 -2.78 14.98
N ASN A 29 14.24 -3.32 13.88
CA ASN A 29 13.74 -3.05 12.55
C ASN A 29 12.52 -3.96 12.34
N THR A 30 11.45 -3.67 13.08
CA THR A 30 10.11 -4.08 12.64
C THR A 30 9.77 -3.19 11.45
N ASN A 31 10.27 -3.55 10.26
CA ASN A 31 9.69 -3.10 8.98
C ASN A 31 8.29 -3.71 8.87
N SER A 32 7.36 -3.26 9.70
CA SER A 32 5.96 -3.61 9.55
C SER A 32 5.48 -2.98 8.25
N THR A 33 5.43 -3.79 7.20
CA THR A 33 4.85 -3.40 5.92
C THR A 33 3.40 -3.03 6.16
N ILE A 34 3.07 -1.74 6.05
CA ILE A 34 1.68 -1.30 6.11
C ILE A 34 1.01 -1.67 4.78
N SER A 35 -0.22 -2.18 4.87
CA SER A 35 -1.03 -2.49 3.71
C SER A 35 -2.34 -1.73 3.82
N PHE A 36 -2.71 -1.10 2.72
CA PHE A 36 -3.98 -0.41 2.57
C PHE A 36 -4.87 -1.22 1.65
N ILE A 37 -6.15 -1.30 1.99
CA ILE A 37 -7.16 -1.98 1.19
C ILE A 37 -8.27 -1.02 0.86
N THR A 38 -8.89 -1.25 -0.30
CA THR A 38 -10.02 -0.47 -0.77
C THR A 38 -11.20 -1.38 -1.07
N ALA A 39 -12.39 -0.82 -0.91
CA ALA A 39 -13.59 -1.37 -1.49
C ALA A 39 -14.46 -0.21 -1.97
N ALA A 40 -15.23 -0.43 -3.02
CA ALA A 40 -16.09 0.60 -3.57
C ALA A 40 -17.48 0.05 -3.86
N VAL A 41 -18.49 0.88 -3.61
CA VAL A 41 -19.89 0.58 -3.88
C VAL A 41 -20.50 1.75 -4.64
N PHE A 42 -21.26 1.45 -5.70
CA PHE A 42 -22.07 2.42 -6.40
C PHE A 42 -23.49 2.48 -5.78
N ASP A 43 -23.90 3.68 -5.37
CA ASP A 43 -25.25 3.98 -4.92
C ASP A 43 -26.04 4.64 -6.06
N ASN A 44 -26.89 3.85 -6.70
CA ASN A 44 -27.73 4.29 -7.82
C ASN A 44 -28.82 5.30 -7.43
N SER A 45 -29.15 5.41 -6.13
CA SER A 45 -30.17 6.34 -5.66
C SER A 45 -29.65 7.78 -5.61
N THR A 46 -28.34 7.93 -5.39
CA THR A 46 -27.67 9.23 -5.32
C THR A 46 -26.69 9.47 -6.47
N ASN A 47 -26.50 8.49 -7.35
CA ASN A 47 -25.49 8.49 -8.43
C ASN A 47 -24.07 8.77 -7.92
N ASN A 48 -23.72 8.19 -6.76
CA ASN A 48 -22.40 8.35 -6.16
C ASN A 48 -21.70 7.01 -6.03
N SER A 49 -20.37 7.04 -6.08
CA SER A 49 -19.53 5.94 -5.62
C SER A 49 -18.98 6.26 -4.24
N ILE A 50 -19.05 5.29 -3.34
CA ILE A 50 -18.49 5.36 -1.99
C ILE A 50 -17.28 4.41 -1.97
N ILE A 51 -16.09 4.97 -1.83
CA ILE A 51 -14.83 4.24 -1.73
C ILE A 51 -14.41 4.21 -0.26
N SER A 52 -14.39 3.04 0.36
CA SER A 52 -13.83 2.83 1.69
C SER A 52 -12.34 2.52 1.61
N ILE A 53 -11.56 3.12 2.50
CA ILE A 53 -10.14 2.88 2.68
C ILE A 53 -9.92 2.35 4.09
N ASP A 54 -9.21 1.23 4.20
CA ASP A 54 -8.92 0.58 5.47
C ASP A 54 -7.46 0.10 5.53
N THR A 55 -6.98 -0.16 6.74
CA THR A 55 -5.67 -0.74 7.02
C THR A 55 -5.73 -1.54 8.32
N SER A 56 -4.76 -2.43 8.53
CA SER A 56 -4.75 -3.33 9.70
C SER A 56 -4.64 -2.62 11.05
N ASN A 57 -4.19 -1.35 11.06
CA ASN A 57 -3.95 -0.57 12.26
C ASN A 57 -4.70 0.76 12.20
N ASN A 58 -5.24 1.24 13.32
CA ASN A 58 -5.77 2.59 13.39
C ASN A 58 -4.63 3.61 13.29
N ILE A 59 -4.51 4.26 12.14
CA ILE A 59 -3.49 5.27 11.87
C ILE A 59 -4.11 6.55 11.32
N THR A 60 -3.34 7.63 11.35
CA THR A 60 -3.65 8.86 10.63
C THR A 60 -2.66 9.01 9.48
N VAL A 61 -3.18 9.14 8.26
CA VAL A 61 -2.41 9.45 7.06
C VAL A 61 -2.36 10.96 6.85
N ASP A 62 -1.25 11.45 6.32
CA ASP A 62 -1.03 12.87 6.06
C ASP A 62 -1.96 13.36 4.95
N SER A 63 -2.15 12.55 3.90
CA SER A 63 -3.11 12.83 2.85
C SER A 63 -3.63 11.57 2.16
N ILE A 64 -4.83 11.67 1.58
CA ILE A 64 -5.40 10.70 0.63
C ILE A 64 -5.83 11.48 -0.60
N VAL A 65 -5.40 11.05 -1.78
CA VAL A 65 -5.85 11.59 -3.07
C VAL A 65 -6.48 10.46 -3.86
N LEU A 66 -7.74 10.64 -4.26
CA LEU A 66 -8.47 9.72 -5.11
C LEU A 66 -8.39 10.21 -6.57
N PHE A 67 -7.93 9.32 -7.45
CA PHE A 67 -7.92 9.55 -8.89
C PHE A 67 -8.95 8.63 -9.56
N THR A 68 -9.68 9.16 -10.54
CA THR A 68 -10.70 8.41 -11.27
C THR A 68 -10.57 8.55 -12.78
N SER A 69 -11.09 7.58 -13.53
CA SER A 69 -11.11 7.57 -14.98
C SER A 69 -12.31 6.77 -15.52
N TYR A 70 -12.93 7.23 -16.61
CA TYR A 70 -13.97 6.46 -17.32
C TYR A 70 -13.41 5.62 -18.48
N ASN A 71 -12.11 5.71 -18.78
CA ASN A 71 -11.47 5.02 -19.89
C ASN A 71 -10.20 4.24 -19.49
N ASN A 72 -9.96 4.11 -18.18
CA ASN A 72 -8.79 3.46 -17.58
C ASN A 72 -7.42 3.94 -18.10
N THR A 73 -7.36 5.16 -18.65
CA THR A 73 -6.13 5.69 -19.27
C THR A 73 -5.83 7.08 -18.74
N ASN A 74 -6.81 7.99 -18.78
CA ASN A 74 -6.66 9.37 -18.33
C ASN A 74 -7.30 9.49 -16.95
N PHE A 75 -6.47 9.50 -15.92
CA PHE A 75 -6.92 9.67 -14.54
C PHE A 75 -6.89 11.14 -14.13
N THR A 76 -7.94 11.57 -13.45
CA THR A 76 -8.07 12.91 -12.88
C THR A 76 -8.31 12.83 -11.38
N GLU A 77 -7.74 13.77 -10.63
CA GLU A 77 -8.05 13.92 -9.21
C GLU A 77 -9.55 14.18 -9.05
N ALA A 78 -10.20 13.35 -8.22
CA ALA A 78 -11.62 13.44 -7.92
C ALA A 78 -11.88 13.97 -6.51
N SER A 79 -10.97 13.70 -5.58
CA SER A 79 -11.05 14.18 -4.19
C SER A 79 -9.68 14.12 -3.53
N SER A 80 -9.44 15.04 -2.60
CA SER A 80 -8.28 15.03 -1.71
C SER A 80 -8.69 15.33 -0.27
N LEU A 81 -8.08 14.60 0.67
CA LEU A 81 -8.28 14.76 2.10
C LEU A 81 -6.90 14.88 2.78
N ALA A 82 -6.83 15.66 3.85
CA ALA A 82 -5.60 15.85 4.64
C ALA A 82 -5.83 15.46 6.10
N ASN A 83 -4.81 14.90 6.75
CA ASN A 83 -4.81 14.48 8.16
C ASN A 83 -6.00 13.57 8.51
N VAL A 84 -6.10 12.43 7.84
CA VAL A 84 -7.27 11.53 7.92
C VAL A 84 -6.96 10.28 8.73
N SER A 85 -7.80 9.98 9.72
CA SER A 85 -7.73 8.69 10.41
C SER A 85 -8.43 7.60 9.60
N LEU A 86 -7.81 6.41 9.53
CA LEU A 86 -8.36 5.22 8.89
C LEU A 86 -9.02 4.29 9.94
N PRO A 87 -10.10 3.56 9.59
CA PRO A 87 -10.75 3.52 8.27
C PRO A 87 -11.52 4.81 7.94
N THR A 88 -11.65 5.11 6.65
CA THR A 88 -12.40 6.29 6.16
C THR A 88 -13.14 5.97 4.86
N THR A 89 -13.98 6.91 4.40
CA THR A 89 -14.66 6.82 3.11
C THR A 89 -14.53 8.12 2.31
N ILE A 90 -14.49 7.99 0.99
CA ILE A 90 -14.57 9.09 0.05
C ILE A 90 -15.80 8.86 -0.83
N THR A 91 -16.67 9.86 -0.92
CA THR A 91 -17.85 9.83 -1.80
C THR A 91 -17.60 10.71 -3.00
N VAL A 92 -17.79 10.18 -4.21
CA VAL A 92 -17.65 10.94 -5.46
C VAL A 92 -18.87 10.78 -6.36
N PRO A 93 -19.31 11.86 -7.03
CA PRO A 93 -20.36 11.78 -8.03
C PRO A 93 -19.89 11.00 -9.27
N VAL A 94 -20.82 10.24 -9.85
CA VAL A 94 -20.56 9.38 -11.01
C VAL A 94 -21.36 9.88 -12.23
N ASN A 95 -20.72 9.86 -13.40
CA ASN A 95 -21.37 10.12 -14.67
C ASN A 95 -22.00 8.83 -15.23
N MET A 96 -23.32 8.76 -15.16
CA MET A 96 -24.13 7.63 -15.61
C MET A 96 -24.15 7.41 -17.13
N SER A 97 -23.45 8.25 -17.91
CA SER A 97 -23.26 8.02 -19.35
C SER A 97 -22.24 6.90 -19.65
N TYR A 98 -21.53 6.43 -18.63
CA TYR A 98 -20.54 5.36 -18.71
C TYR A 98 -21.02 4.13 -17.93
N SER A 99 -20.45 2.96 -18.25
CA SER A 99 -20.75 1.70 -17.56
C SER A 99 -19.77 1.38 -16.43
N GLU A 100 -18.60 2.02 -16.42
CA GLU A 100 -17.52 1.73 -15.49
C GLU A 100 -16.85 3.01 -15.01
N LEU A 101 -16.45 3.02 -13.74
CA LEU A 101 -15.56 4.02 -13.15
C LEU A 101 -14.30 3.33 -12.64
N TYR A 102 -13.14 3.67 -13.17
CA TYR A 102 -11.85 3.19 -12.71
C TYR A 102 -11.29 4.14 -11.66
N TYR A 103 -10.60 3.61 -10.65
CA TYR A 103 -9.99 4.43 -9.61
C TYR A 103 -8.68 3.85 -9.06
N TYR A 104 -7.85 4.74 -8.53
CA TYR A 104 -6.75 4.40 -7.62
C TYR A 104 -6.59 5.52 -6.59
N LEU A 105 -5.91 5.23 -5.48
CA LEU A 105 -5.58 6.23 -4.47
C LEU A 105 -4.07 6.37 -4.30
N GLU A 106 -3.66 7.56 -3.90
CA GLU A 106 -2.34 7.86 -3.35
C GLU A 106 -2.49 8.30 -1.89
N LEU A 107 -1.82 7.60 -0.98
CA LEU A 107 -1.83 7.89 0.45
C LEU A 107 -0.42 8.29 0.89
N LEU A 108 -0.28 9.46 1.53
CA LEU A 108 0.96 9.86 2.17
C LEU A 108 0.92 9.43 3.63
N TYR A 109 1.83 8.55 4.03
CA TYR A 109 1.98 8.10 5.40
C TYR A 109 3.45 7.93 5.74
N ASN A 110 3.89 8.53 6.84
CA ASN A 110 5.27 8.44 7.32
C ASN A 110 6.30 8.80 6.21
N ASN A 111 6.05 9.93 5.53
CA ASN A 111 6.83 10.45 4.40
C ASN A 111 6.95 9.51 3.19
N THR A 112 6.08 8.50 3.09
CA THR A 112 6.02 7.55 1.95
C THR A 112 4.67 7.63 1.28
N THR A 113 4.67 7.71 -0.06
CA THR A 113 3.44 7.63 -0.86
C THR A 113 3.14 6.18 -1.22
N TYR A 114 1.97 5.70 -0.81
CA TYR A 114 1.45 4.38 -1.13
C TYR A 114 0.37 4.50 -2.18
N ARG A 115 0.38 3.59 -3.18
CA ARG A 115 -0.65 3.51 -4.20
C ARG A 115 -1.57 2.33 -3.94
N VAL A 116 -2.88 2.52 -4.09
CA VAL A 116 -3.90 1.47 -3.90
C VAL A 116 -4.86 1.45 -5.09
N PRO A 117 -4.97 0.34 -5.85
CA PRO A 117 -4.10 -0.85 -5.77
C PRO A 117 -2.65 -0.50 -6.15
N GLU A 118 -1.69 -1.30 -5.68
CA GLU A 118 -0.25 -1.09 -5.93
C GLU A 118 0.07 -1.05 -7.43
N ASN A 119 -0.64 -1.87 -8.22
CA ASN A 119 -0.51 -1.95 -9.66
C ASN A 119 -1.84 -1.61 -10.34
N GLY A 120 -1.88 -0.50 -11.08
CA GLY A 120 -3.01 -0.12 -11.93
C GLY A 120 -4.14 0.60 -11.19
N SER A 121 -5.35 0.08 -11.33
CA SER A 121 -6.61 0.64 -10.89
C SER A 121 -7.61 -0.47 -10.58
N GLU A 122 -8.58 -0.17 -9.72
CA GLU A 122 -9.81 -0.96 -9.57
C GLU A 122 -10.92 -0.35 -10.41
N PHE A 123 -12.01 -1.10 -10.63
CA PHE A 123 -13.18 -0.60 -11.34
C PHE A 123 -14.46 -0.81 -10.54
N ILE A 124 -15.41 0.09 -10.73
CA ILE A 124 -16.76 0.04 -10.19
C ILE A 124 -17.70 -0.11 -11.37
N ASN A 125 -18.57 -1.12 -11.31
CA ASN A 125 -19.66 -1.24 -12.27
C ASN A 125 -20.77 -0.23 -11.92
N ILE A 126 -21.07 0.66 -12.85
CA ILE A 126 -22.06 1.74 -12.70
C ILE A 126 -23.22 1.60 -13.70
N SER A 127 -23.25 0.52 -14.49
CA SER A 127 -24.41 0.20 -15.33
C SER A 127 -25.56 -0.28 -14.45
N ALA A 128 -26.69 0.42 -14.56
CA ALA A 128 -27.95 0.11 -13.88
C ALA A 128 -28.65 -1.14 -14.42
#